data_AF-A0A968PAW3-F1
#
_entry.id   AF-A0A968PAW3-F1
#
_cell.length_a   1.000
_cell.length_b   1.000
_cell.length_c   1.000
_cell.angle_alpha   90.00
_cell.angle_beta   90.00
_cell.angle_gamma   90.00
#
_symmetry.space_group_name_H-M   'P 1'
#
loop_
_entity.id
_entity.type
_entity.pdbx_description
1 polymer ?
#
loop_
_entity_poly.entity_id
_entity_poly.type
_entity_poly.pdbx_seq_one_letter_code
_entity_poly.pdbx_strand_id
1 'polypeptide(L)'
;MDNDRQSILILSGRSTRQHPVTLALSQFFEVVTVERMDEALALLRTRDFHAVFADVGDFLPLERGLVGDKSSLILNTIGEGVCIVDSDGRCSWSNDRMRKFTPEVMDRVRQICNQARTLFSSIHSGPGAETTQPRSKKYALQVDDRYYELMASAVVGDKNDIRQVVAVVWDATSSRKLQQKLDAIDAAGRELARLESEAIAKLVPGDRLKLLRDKSSASPRT
;
A
#
# COMPACT_ATOMS: atom_id res chain seq x y z
N MET A 1 -28.53 -20.88 -37.14
CA MET A 1 -27.10 -21.22 -37.09
C MET A 1 -26.38 -19.89 -37.02
N ASP A 2 -26.18 -19.38 -35.80
CA ASP A 2 -25.58 -18.06 -35.60
C ASP A 2 -24.08 -18.15 -35.86
N ASN A 3 -23.61 -17.29 -36.75
CA ASN A 3 -22.27 -17.28 -37.29
C ASN A 3 -21.32 -16.64 -36.27
N ASP A 4 -20.85 -17.42 -35.30
CA ASP A 4 -19.83 -17.03 -34.31
C ASP A 4 -18.46 -16.87 -34.99
N ARG A 5 -18.34 -15.86 -35.84
CA ARG A 5 -17.13 -15.60 -36.61
C ARG A 5 -16.10 -15.00 -35.65
N GLN A 6 -15.13 -15.81 -35.25
CA GLN A 6 -14.09 -15.41 -34.30
C GLN A 6 -13.47 -14.06 -34.71
N SER A 7 -13.54 -13.09 -33.81
CA SER A 7 -13.10 -11.71 -34.07
C SER A 7 -11.60 -11.55 -33.79
N ILE A 8 -10.88 -10.94 -34.73
CA ILE A 8 -9.44 -10.69 -34.67
C ILE A 8 -9.19 -9.18 -34.76
N LEU A 9 -8.35 -8.64 -33.86
CA LEU A 9 -7.91 -7.26 -33.92
C LEU A 9 -6.53 -7.17 -34.59
N ILE A 10 -6.36 -6.24 -35.52
CA ILE A 10 -5.07 -5.94 -36.15
C ILE A 10 -4.72 -4.47 -35.91
N LEU A 11 -3.64 -4.24 -35.17
CA LEU A 11 -3.03 -2.94 -35.02
C LEU A 11 -2.07 -2.70 -36.20
N SER A 12 -2.49 -1.81 -37.11
CA SER A 12 -1.81 -1.49 -38.36
C SER A 12 -0.58 -0.59 -38.15
N GLY A 13 0.54 -1.24 -37.85
CA GLY A 13 1.88 -0.67 -37.91
C GLY A 13 2.46 -0.66 -39.33
N ARG A 14 3.76 -0.35 -39.44
CA ARG A 14 4.48 -0.20 -40.72
C ARG A 14 4.55 -1.53 -41.50
N SER A 15 4.53 -2.66 -40.81
CA SER A 15 4.63 -4.00 -41.42
C SER A 15 3.26 -4.65 -41.66
N THR A 16 2.26 -4.31 -40.85
CA THR A 16 0.90 -4.87 -40.90
C THR A 16 -0.04 -4.15 -41.88
N ARG A 17 0.24 -2.90 -42.26
CA ARG A 17 -0.57 -2.12 -43.22
C ARG A 17 -0.68 -2.71 -44.63
N GLN A 18 0.27 -3.53 -45.06
CA GLN A 18 0.33 -4.05 -46.44
C GLN A 18 0.48 -5.57 -46.52
N HIS A 19 0.26 -6.29 -45.42
CA HIS A 19 0.56 -7.72 -45.42
C HIS A 19 -0.61 -8.53 -46.00
N PRO A 20 -0.35 -9.50 -46.91
CA PRO A 20 -1.33 -10.49 -47.39
C PRO A 20 -2.08 -11.24 -46.27
N VAL A 21 -1.54 -11.18 -45.05
CA VAL A 21 -2.10 -11.78 -43.84
C VAL A 21 -3.44 -11.16 -43.46
N THR A 22 -3.63 -9.84 -43.55
CA THR A 22 -4.91 -9.20 -43.23
C THR A 22 -6.00 -9.67 -44.20
N LEU A 23 -5.67 -9.73 -45.49
CA LEU A 23 -6.58 -10.24 -46.53
C LEU A 23 -6.89 -11.72 -46.33
N ALA A 24 -5.89 -12.56 -46.04
CA ALA A 24 -6.10 -13.97 -45.77
C ALA A 24 -6.95 -14.21 -44.51
N LEU A 25 -6.71 -13.47 -43.42
CA LEU A 25 -7.48 -13.58 -42.19
C LEU A 25 -8.93 -13.13 -42.37
N SER A 26 -9.18 -12.08 -43.17
CA SER A 26 -10.54 -11.58 -43.43
C SER A 26 -11.45 -12.57 -44.17
N GLN A 27 -10.88 -13.58 -44.83
CA GLN A 27 -11.65 -14.65 -45.47
C GLN A 27 -12.30 -15.57 -44.43
N PHE A 28 -11.65 -15.80 -43.31
CA PHE A 28 -12.07 -16.77 -42.28
C PHE A 28 -12.63 -16.09 -41.02
N PHE A 29 -12.16 -14.90 -40.69
CA PHE A 29 -12.42 -14.20 -39.43
C PHE A 29 -13.07 -12.83 -39.62
N GLU A 30 -13.73 -12.33 -38.58
CA GLU A 30 -14.11 -10.93 -38.53
C GLU A 30 -12.89 -10.10 -38.12
N VAL A 31 -12.27 -9.40 -39.07
CA VAL A 31 -11.05 -8.64 -38.85
C VAL A 31 -11.38 -7.18 -38.60
N VAL A 32 -11.07 -6.70 -37.39
CA VAL A 32 -11.14 -5.28 -37.03
C VAL A 32 -9.74 -4.71 -37.11
N THR A 33 -9.57 -3.68 -37.94
CA THR A 33 -8.27 -3.04 -38.16
C THR A 33 -8.26 -1.65 -37.57
N VAL A 34 -7.26 -1.34 -36.76
CA VAL A 34 -7.07 -0.02 -36.14
C VAL A 34 -5.66 0.48 -36.43
N GLU A 35 -5.52 1.78 -36.69
CA GLU A 35 -4.22 2.38 -37.00
C GLU A 35 -3.50 2.91 -35.77
N ARG A 36 -4.25 3.15 -34.69
CA ARG A 36 -3.73 3.79 -33.49
C ARG A 36 -3.85 2.90 -32.27
N MET A 37 -2.83 2.99 -31.41
CA MET A 37 -2.71 2.20 -30.18
C MET A 37 -3.85 2.49 -29.19
N ASP A 38 -4.25 3.75 -29.05
CA ASP A 38 -5.34 4.18 -28.18
C ASP A 38 -6.69 3.58 -28.58
N GLU A 39 -6.98 3.52 -29.88
CA GLU A 39 -8.16 2.86 -30.42
C GLU A 39 -8.14 1.34 -30.19
N ALA A 40 -6.98 0.69 -30.40
CA ALA A 40 -6.81 -0.73 -30.12
C ALA A 40 -7.09 -1.06 -28.65
N LEU A 41 -6.54 -0.26 -27.73
CA LEU A 41 -6.77 -0.41 -26.29
C LEU A 41 -8.23 -0.16 -25.92
N ALA A 42 -8.89 0.83 -26.52
CA ALA A 42 -10.31 1.09 -26.26
C ALA A 42 -11.18 -0.11 -26.69
N LEU A 43 -10.93 -0.69 -27.86
CA LEU A 43 -11.67 -1.84 -28.36
C LEU A 43 -11.44 -3.10 -27.51
N LEU A 44 -10.19 -3.38 -27.14
CA LEU A 44 -9.84 -4.52 -26.28
C LEU A 44 -10.44 -4.40 -24.86
N ARG A 45 -10.84 -3.20 -24.44
CA ARG A 45 -11.55 -2.99 -23.17
C ARG A 45 -13.05 -3.24 -23.28
N THR A 46 -13.64 -3.03 -24.45
CA THR A 46 -15.11 -3.09 -24.66
C THR A 46 -15.58 -4.36 -25.35
N ARG A 47 -14.68 -5.07 -26.04
CA ARG A 47 -15.00 -6.24 -26.86
C ARG A 47 -13.94 -7.31 -26.67
N ASP A 48 -14.38 -8.56 -26.60
CA ASP A 48 -13.48 -9.71 -26.59
C ASP A 48 -13.00 -10.03 -28.00
N PHE A 49 -11.70 -10.20 -28.16
CA PHE A 49 -11.06 -10.65 -29.39
C PHE A 49 -10.34 -11.98 -29.15
N HIS A 50 -10.40 -12.87 -30.13
CA HIS A 50 -9.79 -14.20 -30.05
C HIS A 50 -8.28 -14.15 -30.32
N ALA A 51 -7.84 -13.17 -31.11
CA ALA A 51 -6.44 -12.92 -31.40
C ALA A 51 -6.19 -11.43 -31.66
N VAL A 52 -4.99 -10.98 -31.31
CA VAL A 52 -4.50 -9.62 -31.58
C VAL A 52 -3.19 -9.71 -32.34
N PHE A 53 -3.12 -9.05 -33.49
CA PHE A 53 -1.90 -8.91 -34.28
C PHE A 53 -1.39 -7.49 -34.18
N ALA A 54 -0.11 -7.34 -33.86
CA ALA A 54 0.59 -6.06 -33.84
C ALA A 54 2.00 -6.27 -34.39
N ASP A 55 2.61 -5.20 -34.90
CA ASP A 55 4.03 -5.23 -35.24
C ASP A 55 4.86 -5.52 -33.97
N VAL A 56 6.03 -6.14 -34.13
CA VAL A 56 6.90 -6.53 -32.99
C VAL A 56 7.23 -5.33 -32.09
N GLY A 57 7.39 -4.14 -32.67
CA GLY A 57 7.64 -2.90 -31.91
C GLY A 57 6.42 -2.37 -31.13
N ASP A 58 5.22 -2.72 -31.57
CA ASP A 58 3.94 -2.24 -31.02
C ASP A 58 3.31 -3.24 -30.04
N PHE A 59 3.72 -4.50 -30.07
CA PHE A 59 3.22 -5.55 -29.17
C PHE A 59 3.50 -5.27 -27.68
N LEU A 60 4.75 -4.93 -27.34
CA LEU A 60 5.14 -4.67 -25.94
C LEU A 60 4.44 -3.42 -25.34
N PRO A 61 4.35 -2.28 -26.05
CA PRO A 61 3.55 -1.14 -25.59
C PRO A 61 2.06 -1.47 -25.42
N LEU A 62 1.47 -2.26 -26.33
CA LEU A 62 0.07 -2.67 -26.27
C LEU A 62 -0.21 -3.55 -25.03
N GLU A 63 0.63 -4.54 -24.78
CA GLU A 63 0.53 -5.42 -23.60
C GLU A 63 0.68 -4.61 -22.31
N ARG A 64 1.66 -3.71 -22.24
CA ARG A 64 1.85 -2.82 -21.08
C ARG A 64 0.66 -1.90 -20.82
N GLY A 65 0.01 -1.40 -21.88
CA GLY A 65 -1.22 -0.60 -21.76
C GLY A 65 -2.39 -1.40 -21.17
N LEU A 66 -2.52 -2.67 -21.54
CA LEU A 66 -3.57 -3.57 -21.02
C LEU A 66 -3.30 -4.03 -19.58
N VAL A 67 -2.05 -4.33 -19.24
CA VAL A 67 -1.64 -4.81 -17.90
C VAL A 67 -1.60 -3.66 -16.89
N GLY A 68 -1.14 -2.47 -17.31
CA GLY A 68 -1.07 -1.28 -16.47
C GLY A 68 -2.41 -0.89 -15.84
N ASP A 69 -3.52 -1.11 -16.56
CA ASP A 69 -4.88 -0.86 -16.06
C ASP A 69 -5.31 -1.84 -14.97
N LYS A 70 -5.01 -3.14 -15.11
CA LYS A 70 -5.38 -4.15 -14.10
C LYS A 70 -4.60 -3.95 -12.79
N SER A 71 -3.31 -3.64 -12.87
CA SER A 71 -2.51 -3.29 -11.69
C SER A 71 -2.99 -1.99 -11.03
N SER A 72 -3.35 -0.97 -11.84
CA SER A 72 -3.88 0.30 -11.33
C SER A 72 -5.26 0.13 -10.68
N LEU A 73 -6.14 -0.72 -11.23
CA LEU A 73 -7.47 -1.00 -10.69
C LEU A 73 -7.39 -1.72 -9.33
N ILE A 74 -6.50 -2.72 -9.19
CA ILE A 74 -6.27 -3.43 -7.93
C ILE A 74 -5.71 -2.48 -6.86
N LEU A 75 -4.72 -1.66 -7.22
CA LEU A 75 -4.10 -0.69 -6.30
C LEU A 75 -5.03 0.50 -5.95
N ASN A 76 -6.00 0.83 -6.80
CA ASN A 76 -7.04 1.82 -6.51
C ASN A 76 -8.19 1.26 -5.66
N THR A 77 -8.35 -0.07 -5.61
CA THR A 77 -9.36 -0.74 -4.77
C THR A 77 -8.90 -0.87 -3.32
N ILE A 78 -7.58 -0.95 -3.11
CA ILE A 78 -6.95 -0.86 -1.80
C ILE A 78 -7.04 0.62 -1.36
N GLY A 79 -7.68 0.90 -0.21
CA GLY A 79 -7.93 2.27 0.28
C GLY A 79 -6.68 3.10 0.65
N GLU A 80 -5.50 2.67 0.19
CA GLU A 80 -4.17 3.17 0.50
C GLU A 80 -3.61 3.98 -0.67
N GLY A 81 -2.88 5.05 -0.36
CA GLY A 81 -2.13 5.81 -1.36
C GLY A 81 -0.84 5.08 -1.72
N VAL A 82 -0.56 4.92 -3.01
CA VAL A 82 0.67 4.29 -3.49
C VAL A 82 1.41 5.26 -4.40
N CYS A 83 2.72 5.38 -4.22
CA CYS A 83 3.59 6.12 -5.14
C CYS A 83 4.93 5.44 -5.33
N ILE A 84 5.55 5.75 -6.48
CA ILE A 84 6.90 5.33 -6.82
C ILE A 84 7.75 6.60 -6.87
N VAL A 85 8.88 6.55 -6.18
CA VAL A 85 9.88 7.60 -6.15
C VAL A 85 11.14 7.09 -6.83
N ASP A 86 11.65 7.85 -7.79
CA ASP A 86 12.86 7.53 -8.53
C ASP A 86 14.15 7.85 -7.74
N SER A 87 15.30 7.60 -8.35
CA SER A 87 16.61 7.87 -7.76
C SER A 87 16.87 9.34 -7.47
N ASP A 88 16.19 10.25 -8.17
CA ASP A 88 16.31 11.70 -8.03
C ASP A 88 15.34 12.26 -6.99
N GLY A 89 14.56 11.39 -6.33
CA GLY A 89 13.57 11.76 -5.33
C GLY A 89 12.28 12.32 -5.93
N ARG A 90 12.08 12.18 -7.25
CA ARG A 90 10.85 12.61 -7.93
C ARG A 90 9.83 11.49 -7.91
N CYS A 91 8.56 11.86 -7.75
CA CYS A 91 7.46 10.90 -7.85
C CYS A 91 7.20 10.60 -9.33
N SER A 92 7.62 9.43 -9.80
CA SER A 92 7.45 9.00 -11.19
C SER A 92 6.04 8.47 -11.47
N TRP A 93 5.37 7.96 -10.42
CA TRP A 93 4.00 7.44 -10.52
C TRP A 93 3.28 7.52 -9.16
N SER A 94 1.97 7.73 -9.19
CA SER A 94 1.08 7.66 -8.03
C SER A 94 -0.30 7.11 -8.40
N ASN A 95 -1.00 6.50 -7.45
CA ASN A 95 -2.40 6.11 -7.62
C ASN A 95 -3.36 7.28 -7.28
N ASP A 96 -4.67 7.11 -7.55
CA ASP A 96 -5.66 8.17 -7.30
C ASP A 96 -5.77 8.53 -5.82
N ARG A 97 -5.59 7.53 -4.95
CA ARG A 97 -5.67 7.73 -3.50
C ARG A 97 -4.53 8.61 -3.00
N MET A 98 -3.30 8.40 -3.49
CA MET A 98 -2.15 9.23 -3.16
C MET A 98 -2.33 10.67 -3.66
N ARG A 99 -2.87 10.87 -4.86
CA ARG A 99 -3.16 12.21 -5.40
C ARG A 99 -4.16 13.02 -4.58
N LYS A 100 -4.99 12.36 -3.77
CA LYS A 100 -5.98 13.01 -2.88
C LYS A 100 -5.37 13.49 -1.56
N PHE A 101 -4.13 13.13 -1.24
CA PHE A 101 -3.45 13.64 -0.05
C PHE A 101 -2.98 15.08 -0.23
N THR A 102 -2.81 15.80 0.88
CA THR A 102 -2.35 17.19 0.84
C THR A 102 -0.90 17.28 0.36
N PRO A 103 -0.47 18.44 -0.17
CA PRO A 103 0.93 18.65 -0.55
C PRO A 103 1.90 18.40 0.61
N GLU A 104 1.55 18.73 1.86
CA GLU A 104 2.45 18.47 3.00
C GLU A 104 2.68 16.97 3.22
N VAL A 105 1.63 16.15 3.11
CA VAL A 105 1.76 14.69 3.20
C VAL A 105 2.68 14.18 2.09
N MET A 106 2.48 14.64 0.86
CA MET A 106 3.32 14.25 -0.27
C MET A 106 4.79 14.62 -0.08
N ASP A 107 5.08 15.81 0.46
CA ASP A 107 6.45 16.24 0.73
C ASP A 107 7.11 15.39 1.81
N ARG A 108 6.37 15.06 2.88
CA ARG A 108 6.84 14.13 3.93
C ARG A 108 7.10 12.73 3.37
N VAL A 109 6.22 12.23 2.52
CA VAL A 109 6.39 10.93 1.84
C VAL A 109 7.67 10.92 1.03
N ARG A 110 7.96 11.97 0.23
CA ARG A 110 9.20 12.06 -0.55
C ARG A 110 10.45 12.11 0.33
N GLN A 111 10.41 12.88 1.42
CA GLN A 111 11.51 12.94 2.38
C GLN A 111 11.82 11.56 2.97
N ILE A 112 10.78 10.82 3.40
CA ILE A 112 10.93 9.48 3.95
C ILE A 112 11.44 8.50 2.89
N CYS A 113 10.96 8.58 1.64
CA CYS A 113 11.46 7.75 0.54
C CYS A 113 12.95 7.97 0.29
N ASN A 114 13.41 9.23 0.30
CA ASN A 114 14.82 9.56 0.14
C ASN A 114 15.67 9.02 1.30
N GLN A 115 15.20 9.16 2.54
CA GLN A 115 15.88 8.59 3.71
C GLN A 115 15.94 7.05 3.64
N ALA A 116 14.82 6.42 3.27
CA ALA A 116 14.74 4.99 3.10
C ALA A 116 15.71 4.51 2.01
N ARG A 117 15.81 5.22 0.88
CA ARG A 117 16.77 4.92 -0.19
C ARG A 117 18.22 4.94 0.31
N THR A 118 18.60 5.98 1.06
CA THR A 118 19.95 6.05 1.65
C THR A 118 20.21 4.87 2.59
N LEU A 119 19.26 4.57 3.48
CA LEU A 119 19.34 3.40 4.37
C LEU A 119 19.52 2.10 3.59
N PHE A 120 18.65 1.84 2.61
CA PHE A 120 18.73 0.63 1.81
C PHE A 120 20.04 0.56 1.01
N SER A 121 20.55 1.68 0.48
CA SER A 121 21.83 1.69 -0.26
C SER A 121 23.01 1.33 0.63
N SER A 122 23.08 1.87 1.87
CA SER A 122 24.13 1.53 2.83
C SER A 122 24.13 0.05 3.22
N ILE A 123 22.94 -0.56 3.23
CA ILE A 123 22.75 -1.97 3.55
C ILE A 123 23.24 -2.87 2.40
N HIS A 124 23.05 -2.45 1.14
CA HIS A 124 23.44 -3.24 -0.04
C HIS A 124 24.91 -3.06 -0.45
N SER A 125 25.60 -2.01 0.02
CA SER A 125 27.01 -1.72 -0.33
C SER A 125 28.04 -2.28 0.67
N GLY A 126 27.62 -3.03 1.71
CA GLY A 126 28.52 -3.58 2.72
C GLY A 126 29.17 -4.92 2.31
N PRO A 127 30.45 -5.18 2.66
CA PRO A 127 31.07 -6.49 2.48
C PRO A 127 30.39 -7.50 3.41
N GLY A 128 29.61 -8.42 2.84
CA GLY A 128 28.81 -9.39 3.59
C GLY A 128 27.30 -9.16 3.57
N ALA A 129 26.78 -8.42 2.57
CA ALA A 129 25.34 -8.26 2.34
C ALA A 129 24.66 -9.62 2.04
N GLU A 130 24.39 -10.39 3.09
CA GLU A 130 23.51 -11.54 3.03
C GLU A 130 22.09 -11.09 2.68
N THR A 131 21.44 -11.86 1.82
CA THR A 131 20.11 -11.67 1.20
C THR A 131 18.91 -11.55 2.16
N THR A 132 19.15 -11.41 3.46
CA THR A 132 18.16 -11.59 4.53
C THR A 132 17.65 -10.27 5.13
N GLN A 133 18.21 -9.12 4.75
CA GLN A 133 17.77 -7.84 5.30
C GLN A 133 16.45 -7.34 4.69
N PRO A 134 15.55 -6.76 5.51
CA PRO A 134 14.21 -6.42 5.07
C PRO A 134 14.28 -5.31 4.01
N ARG A 135 13.83 -5.65 2.79
CA ARG A 135 13.68 -4.72 1.66
C ARG A 135 12.57 -3.69 1.86
N SER A 136 11.89 -3.74 2.99
CA SER A 136 10.80 -2.84 3.35
C SER A 136 10.91 -2.37 4.80
N LYS A 137 10.52 -1.11 5.04
CA LYS A 137 10.51 -0.51 6.38
C LYS A 137 9.26 0.33 6.55
N LYS A 138 8.63 0.21 7.72
CA LYS A 138 7.47 0.97 8.13
C LYS A 138 7.90 2.25 8.86
N TYR A 139 7.23 3.34 8.55
CA TYR A 139 7.41 4.67 9.12
C TYR A 139 6.06 5.19 9.59
N ALA A 140 6.06 5.94 10.68
CA ALA A 140 4.91 6.72 11.11
C ALA A 140 5.20 8.18 10.80
N LEU A 141 4.22 8.89 10.24
CA LEU A 141 4.29 10.32 10.04
C LEU A 141 3.02 10.97 10.57
N GLN A 142 3.17 12.17 11.10
CA GLN A 142 2.07 13.01 11.53
C GLN A 142 2.09 14.30 10.72
N VAL A 143 0.94 14.65 10.17
CA VAL A 143 0.72 15.92 9.47
C VAL A 143 -0.56 16.49 10.07
N ASP A 144 -0.45 17.66 10.69
CA ASP A 144 -1.50 18.28 11.50
C ASP A 144 -2.05 17.34 12.59
N ASP A 145 -3.37 17.15 12.64
CA ASP A 145 -4.07 16.23 13.55
C ASP A 145 -4.31 14.83 12.95
N ARG A 146 -3.62 14.50 11.85
CA ARG A 146 -3.74 13.20 11.18
C ARG A 146 -2.45 12.41 11.28
N TYR A 147 -2.63 11.12 11.55
CA TYR A 147 -1.56 10.15 11.62
C TYR A 147 -1.61 9.26 10.39
N TYR A 148 -0.50 9.17 9.69
CA TYR A 148 -0.34 8.27 8.57
C TYR A 148 0.76 7.28 8.86
N GLU A 149 0.61 6.09 8.29
CA GLU A 149 1.66 5.10 8.24
C GLU A 149 2.11 4.94 6.80
N LEU A 150 3.42 4.75 6.63
CA LEU A 150 4.07 4.61 5.35
C LEU A 150 4.93 3.36 5.38
N MET A 151 4.77 2.49 4.40
CA MET A 151 5.67 1.38 4.14
C MET A 151 6.50 1.70 2.89
N ALA A 152 7.82 1.82 3.06
CA ALA A 152 8.76 2.07 1.97
C ALA A 152 9.47 0.76 1.62
N SER A 153 9.47 0.39 0.34
CA SER A 153 10.09 -0.82 -0.17
C SER A 153 11.06 -0.49 -1.31
N ALA A 154 12.29 -0.99 -1.23
CA ALA A 154 13.28 -0.80 -2.28
C ALA A 154 13.02 -1.72 -3.48
N VAL A 155 13.11 -1.15 -4.68
CA VAL A 155 13.15 -1.89 -5.95
C VAL A 155 14.58 -1.94 -6.42
N VAL A 156 15.14 -3.15 -6.39
CA VAL A 156 16.53 -3.44 -6.77
C VAL A 156 16.55 -3.81 -8.25
N GLY A 157 17.43 -3.18 -9.03
CA GLY A 157 17.66 -3.52 -10.43
C GLY A 157 18.65 -4.67 -10.60
N ASP A 158 18.88 -5.07 -11.86
CA ASP A 158 19.69 -6.24 -12.22
C ASP A 158 21.15 -6.19 -11.74
N LYS A 159 21.66 -4.98 -11.43
CA LYS A 159 23.03 -4.74 -10.92
C LYS A 159 23.11 -4.60 -9.40
N ASN A 160 22.07 -4.99 -8.67
CA ASN A 160 21.94 -4.81 -7.22
C ASN A 160 21.88 -3.33 -6.76
N ASP A 161 21.71 -2.39 -7.70
CA ASP A 161 21.49 -0.98 -7.42
C ASP A 161 20.01 -0.69 -7.13
N ILE A 162 19.76 0.17 -6.15
CA ILE A 162 18.41 0.61 -5.82
C ILE A 162 17.97 1.67 -6.83
N ARG A 163 17.11 1.27 -7.77
CA ARG A 163 16.60 2.17 -8.82
C ARG A 163 15.45 3.04 -8.32
N GLN A 164 14.57 2.47 -7.51
CA GLN A 164 13.32 3.12 -7.11
C GLN A 164 12.91 2.71 -5.69
N VAL A 165 12.08 3.53 -5.06
CA VAL A 165 11.40 3.21 -3.79
C VAL A 165 9.90 3.28 -4.01
N VAL A 166 9.20 2.21 -3.66
CA VAL A 166 7.73 2.17 -3.62
C VAL A 166 7.29 2.54 -2.22
N ALA A 167 6.40 3.51 -2.10
CA ALA A 167 5.78 3.89 -0.84
C ALA A 167 4.27 3.64 -0.87
N VAL A 168 3.80 2.91 0.14
CA VAL A 168 2.38 2.68 0.42
C VAL A 168 2.03 3.47 1.67
N VAL A 169 0.99 4.30 1.63
CA VAL A 169 0.62 5.27 2.66
C VAL A 169 -0.85 5.13 2.99
N TRP A 170 -1.17 5.01 4.27
CA TRP A 170 -2.55 4.92 4.73
C TRP A 170 -2.79 5.77 5.98
N ASP A 171 -4.03 6.22 6.14
CA ASP A 171 -4.47 6.96 7.31
C ASP A 171 -4.66 5.98 8.48
N ALA A 172 -3.89 6.19 9.55
CA ALA A 172 -3.93 5.39 10.77
C ALA A 172 -4.48 6.19 11.96
N THR A 173 -5.09 7.37 11.72
CA THR A 173 -5.56 8.31 12.75
C THR A 173 -6.52 7.63 13.73
N SER A 174 -7.53 6.92 13.22
CA SER A 174 -8.52 6.25 14.06
C SER A 174 -7.90 5.18 14.96
N SER A 175 -7.05 4.33 14.39
CA SER A 175 -6.34 3.29 15.14
C SER A 175 -5.38 3.88 16.18
N ARG A 176 -4.67 4.96 15.84
CA ARG A 176 -3.78 5.68 16.76
C ARG A 176 -4.54 6.34 17.91
N LYS A 177 -5.65 7.04 17.62
CA LYS A 177 -6.50 7.66 18.64
C LYS A 177 -7.12 6.61 19.57
N LEU A 178 -7.49 5.44 19.06
CA LEU A 178 -7.97 4.33 19.88
C LEU A 178 -6.85 3.79 20.80
N GLN A 179 -5.66 3.55 20.25
CA GLN A 179 -4.51 3.07 21.02
C GLN A 179 -4.16 4.04 22.17
N GLN A 180 -4.09 5.34 21.89
CA GLN A 180 -3.82 6.36 22.91
C GLN A 180 -4.84 6.36 24.05
N LYS A 181 -6.13 6.12 23.74
CA LYS A 181 -7.17 6.02 24.77
C LYS A 181 -6.97 4.80 25.66
N LEU A 182 -6.65 3.65 25.08
CA LEU A 182 -6.35 2.43 25.83
C LEU A 182 -5.11 2.63 26.72
N ASP A 183 -4.03 3.20 26.17
CA ASP A 183 -2.80 3.45 26.92
C ASP A 183 -3.03 4.41 28.10
N ALA A 184 -3.91 5.41 27.92
CA ALA A 184 -4.30 6.34 28.98
C ALA A 184 -5.13 5.67 30.09
N ILE A 185 -6.04 4.75 29.71
CA ILE A 185 -6.79 3.94 30.68
C ILE A 185 -5.85 3.03 31.47
N ASP A 186 -4.93 2.35 30.79
CA ASP A 186 -3.95 1.47 31.42
C ASP A 186 -3.02 2.24 32.37
N ALA A 187 -2.59 3.44 31.98
CA ALA A 187 -1.81 4.32 32.83
C ALA A 187 -2.59 4.76 34.08
N ALA A 188 -3.85 5.17 33.92
CA ALA A 188 -4.72 5.52 35.04
C ALA A 188 -4.99 4.32 35.96
N GLY A 189 -5.18 3.12 35.40
CA GLY A 189 -5.35 1.89 36.17
C GLY A 189 -4.11 1.53 36.98
N ARG A 190 -2.91 1.71 36.41
CA ARG A 190 -1.64 1.52 37.15
C ARG A 190 -1.49 2.50 38.31
N GLU A 191 -1.82 3.77 38.09
CA GLU A 191 -1.77 4.78 39.17
C GLU A 191 -2.83 4.52 40.25
N LEU A 192 -4.06 4.11 39.89
CA LEU A 192 -5.08 3.72 40.86
C LEU A 192 -4.64 2.52 41.71
N ALA A 193 -4.10 1.47 41.09
CA ALA A 193 -3.58 0.31 41.82
C ALA A 193 -2.42 0.69 42.75
N ARG A 194 -1.59 1.66 42.36
CA ARG A 194 -0.51 2.19 43.20
C ARG A 194 -1.07 2.97 44.39
N LEU A 195 -2.07 3.83 44.17
CA LEU A 195 -2.74 4.58 45.23
C LEU A 195 -3.49 3.68 46.21
N GLU A 196 -4.16 2.63 45.72
CA GLU A 196 -4.79 1.61 46.58
C GLU A 196 -3.74 0.86 47.40
N SER A 197 -2.62 0.47 46.78
CA SER A 197 -1.51 -0.19 47.49
C SER A 197 -0.86 0.74 48.52
N GLU A 198 -0.68 2.02 48.23
CA GLU A 198 -0.17 3.03 49.16
C GLU A 198 -1.17 3.36 50.28
N ALA A 199 -2.48 3.38 50.00
CA ALA A 199 -3.53 3.59 50.99
C ALA A 199 -3.67 2.39 51.93
N ILE A 200 -3.60 1.16 51.40
CA ILE A 200 -3.55 -0.08 52.18
C ILE A 200 -2.23 -0.17 52.97
N ALA A 201 -1.10 0.29 52.41
CA ALA A 201 0.17 0.35 53.12
C ALA A 201 0.22 1.44 54.21
N LYS A 202 -0.53 2.54 54.06
CA LYS A 202 -0.73 3.54 55.13
C LYS A 202 -1.73 3.09 56.20
N LEU A 203 -2.55 2.08 55.90
CA LEU A 203 -3.34 1.36 56.89
C LEU A 203 -2.47 0.28 57.56
N VAL A 204 -1.54 0.70 58.43
CA VAL A 204 -0.84 -0.20 59.37
C VAL A 204 -1.52 -0.13 60.75
N PRO A 205 -1.28 -1.12 61.62
CA PRO A 205 -2.20 -2.09 62.17
C PRO A 205 -2.98 -1.59 63.40
N GLY A 206 -3.41 -0.32 63.42
CA GLY A 206 -4.14 0.29 64.53
C GLY A 206 -5.66 0.09 64.48
N ASP A 207 -6.26 0.10 63.29
CA ASP A 207 -7.71 0.03 63.13
C ASP A 207 -8.29 -1.39 63.19
N ARG A 208 -7.43 -2.42 63.07
CA ARG A 208 -7.83 -3.82 63.30
C ARG A 208 -8.25 -4.08 64.76
N LEU A 209 -7.78 -3.27 65.73
CA LEU A 209 -8.15 -3.39 67.14
C LEU A 209 -9.47 -2.69 67.51
N LYS A 210 -9.94 -1.70 66.73
CA LYS A 210 -11.26 -1.08 66.94
C LYS A 210 -12.40 -1.99 66.48
N LEU A 211 -12.23 -2.65 65.33
CA LEU A 211 -13.25 -3.55 64.77
C LEU A 211 -13.42 -4.86 65.58
N LEU A 212 -12.39 -5.31 66.32
CA LEU A 212 -12.50 -6.47 67.23
C LEU A 212 -13.11 -6.13 68.61
N ARG A 213 -13.17 -4.86 68.98
CA ARG A 213 -13.76 -4.39 70.25
C ARG A 213 -15.26 -4.09 70.12
N ASP A 214 -15.72 -3.60 68.97
CA ASP A 214 -17.15 -3.33 68.75
C ASP A 214 -17.99 -4.60 68.50
N LYS A 215 -17.36 -5.70 68.03
CA LYS A 215 -18.07 -6.98 67.84
C LYS A 215 -18.22 -7.80 69.13
N SER A 216 -17.43 -7.51 70.16
CA SER A 216 -17.51 -8.18 71.46
C SER A 216 -18.47 -7.49 72.47
N SER A 217 -18.93 -6.27 72.18
CA SER A 217 -19.93 -5.54 72.99
C SER A 217 -21.37 -5.61 72.46
N ALA A 218 -21.59 -6.17 71.26
CA ALA A 218 -22.89 -6.17 70.59
C ALA A 218 -23.59 -7.56 70.50
N SER A 219 -23.25 -8.51 71.38
CA SER A 219 -24.03 -9.75 71.53
C SER A 219 -24.60 -9.88 72.96
N PRO A 220 -25.82 -9.38 73.20
CA PRO A 220 -26.59 -9.74 74.38
C PRO A 220 -27.22 -11.12 74.17
N ARG A 221 -27.03 -11.99 75.17
CA ARG A 221 -27.83 -13.20 75.38
C ARG A 221 -29.33 -12.88 75.34
N THR A 222 -30.10 -13.56 74.50
CA THR A 222 -31.33 -14.29 74.87
C THR A 222 -31.82 -15.11 73.68
#